data_AF-A0A8S3J561-F1
#
_entry.id   AF-A0A8S3J561-F1
#
_cell.length_a   1.000
_cell.length_b   1.000
_cell.length_c   1.000
_cell.angle_alpha   90.00
_cell.angle_beta   90.00
_cell.angle_gamma   90.00
#
_symmetry.space_group_name_H-M   'P 1'
#
loop_
_entity.id
_entity.type
_entity.pdbx_description
1 polymer ?
#
loop_
_entity_poly.entity_id
_entity_poly.type
_entity_poly.pdbx_seq_one_letter_code
_entity_poly.pdbx_strand_id
1 'polypeptide(L)'
;PTVDYLVQFNLVRYFTIGLQTHTNDQQAIKAALAVLSELFKRDERCVMRFICSRSNDGTILESMEILSKIFDHFKNHVDVARGIMTLLQSMSSYDDAINEMISTKMDENLLYEIKRYHSDNEDISRISEHIMTRIRQRNFI
;
A
#
# COMPACT_ATOMS: atom_id res chain seq x y z
N PRO A 1 -9.49 24.32 -11.02
CA PRO A 1 -8.67 23.10 -10.81
C PRO A 1 -8.60 22.58 -9.35
N THR A 2 -9.12 23.32 -8.37
CA THR A 2 -9.04 22.99 -6.93
C THR A 2 -10.07 21.95 -6.42
N VAL A 3 -11.14 21.69 -7.18
CA VAL A 3 -12.26 20.82 -6.76
C VAL A 3 -11.91 19.33 -6.84
N ASP A 4 -11.04 18.92 -7.77
CA ASP A 4 -10.69 17.51 -8.01
C ASP A 4 -9.81 16.92 -6.87
N TYR A 5 -8.94 17.76 -6.31
CA TYR A 5 -7.99 17.34 -5.28
C TYR A 5 -8.65 16.94 -3.95
N LEU A 6 -9.63 17.72 -3.48
CA LEU A 6 -10.36 17.41 -2.24
C LEU A 6 -11.14 16.10 -2.38
N VAL A 7 -11.64 15.79 -3.59
CA VAL A 7 -12.32 14.53 -3.86
C VAL A 7 -11.33 13.36 -3.77
N GLN A 8 -10.18 13.44 -4.45
CA GLN A 8 -9.15 12.39 -4.40
C GLN A 8 -8.65 12.14 -2.97
N PHE A 9 -8.46 13.21 -2.19
CA PHE A 9 -8.07 13.11 -0.77
C PHE A 9 -9.07 12.37 0.09
N ASN A 10 -10.36 12.66 -0.11
CA ASN A 10 -11.42 11.96 0.61
C ASN A 10 -11.53 10.50 0.16
N LEU A 11 -11.32 10.20 -1.13
CA LEU A 11 -11.32 8.84 -1.65
C LEU A 11 -10.23 7.98 -1.01
N VAL A 12 -8.98 8.45 -0.97
CA VAL A 12 -7.88 7.71 -0.31
C VAL A 12 -8.28 7.31 1.10
N ARG A 13 -8.81 8.27 1.85
CA ARG A 13 -9.26 8.07 3.21
C ARG A 13 -10.40 7.05 3.33
N TYR A 14 -11.45 7.19 2.50
CA TYR A 14 -12.58 6.27 2.53
C TYR A 14 -12.16 4.84 2.22
N PHE A 15 -11.25 4.66 1.25
CA PHE A 15 -10.71 3.33 0.93
C PHE A 15 -9.79 2.81 2.03
N THR A 16 -8.97 3.62 2.70
CA THR A 16 -8.19 3.17 3.87
C THR A 16 -9.11 2.68 4.99
N ILE A 17 -10.19 3.41 5.30
CA ILE A 17 -11.19 2.98 6.29
C ILE A 17 -11.90 1.71 5.83
N GLY A 18 -12.20 1.60 4.53
CA GLY A 18 -12.78 0.39 3.94
C GLY A 18 -11.89 -0.83 4.11
N LEU A 19 -10.58 -0.68 3.86
CA LEU A 19 -9.58 -1.72 4.09
C LEU A 19 -9.54 -2.17 5.56
N GLN A 20 -9.69 -1.23 6.51
CA GLN A 20 -9.70 -1.53 7.95
C GLN A 20 -10.99 -2.21 8.43
N THR A 21 -12.13 -1.89 7.83
CA THR A 21 -13.46 -2.31 8.31
C THR A 21 -13.99 -3.57 7.62
N HIS A 22 -13.55 -3.84 6.38
CA HIS A 22 -14.00 -4.96 5.57
C HIS A 22 -12.93 -6.05 5.40
N THR A 23 -12.17 -6.34 6.46
CA THR A 23 -11.03 -7.28 6.42
C THR A 23 -11.38 -8.72 6.07
N ASN A 24 -12.66 -9.11 6.13
CA ASN A 24 -13.14 -10.45 5.76
C ASN A 24 -13.76 -10.50 4.34
N ASP A 25 -13.90 -9.37 3.64
CA ASP A 25 -14.50 -9.32 2.30
C ASP A 25 -13.40 -9.19 1.23
N GLN A 26 -12.99 -10.34 0.68
CA GLN A 26 -11.93 -10.40 -0.33
C GLN A 26 -12.21 -9.49 -1.53
N GLN A 27 -13.46 -9.38 -1.97
CA GLN A 27 -13.81 -8.61 -3.16
C GLN A 27 -13.76 -7.10 -2.88
N ALA A 28 -14.26 -6.67 -1.72
CA ALA A 28 -14.15 -5.29 -1.28
C ALA A 28 -12.68 -4.85 -1.12
N ILE A 29 -11.85 -5.71 -0.52
CA ILE A 29 -10.41 -5.48 -0.39
C ILE A 29 -9.74 -5.34 -1.76
N LYS A 30 -9.98 -6.29 -2.68
CA LYS A 30 -9.41 -6.22 -4.04
C LYS A 30 -9.82 -4.92 -4.76
N ALA A 31 -11.09 -4.53 -4.65
CA ALA A 31 -11.58 -3.30 -5.27
C ALA A 31 -10.91 -2.06 -4.66
N ALA A 32 -10.79 -1.98 -3.34
CA ALA A 32 -10.13 -0.88 -2.65
C ALA A 32 -8.64 -0.76 -3.02
N LEU A 33 -7.91 -1.88 -3.05
CA LEU A 33 -6.51 -1.93 -3.47
C LEU A 33 -6.33 -1.45 -4.92
N ALA A 34 -7.22 -1.85 -5.82
CA ALA A 34 -7.18 -1.44 -7.22
C ALA A 34 -7.42 0.07 -7.39
N VAL A 35 -8.43 0.63 -6.71
CA VAL A 35 -8.73 2.06 -6.77
C VAL A 35 -7.58 2.88 -6.17
N LEU A 36 -7.06 2.49 -5.01
CA LEU A 36 -5.92 3.17 -4.39
C LEU A 36 -4.69 3.14 -5.30
N SER A 37 -4.38 2.00 -5.91
CA SER A 37 -3.26 1.88 -6.84
C SER A 37 -3.39 2.83 -8.03
N GLU A 38 -4.60 3.01 -8.56
CA GLU A 38 -4.85 3.92 -9.68
C GLU A 38 -4.77 5.39 -9.27
N LEU A 39 -5.20 5.74 -8.05
CA LEU A 39 -4.99 7.08 -7.49
C LEU A 39 -3.50 7.37 -7.30
N PHE A 40 -2.75 6.40 -6.77
CA PHE A 40 -1.34 6.57 -6.45
C PHE A 40 -0.47 6.78 -7.68
N LYS A 41 -0.74 6.07 -8.78
CA LYS A 41 -0.02 6.29 -10.06
C LYS A 41 -0.13 7.73 -10.59
N ARG A 42 -1.15 8.48 -10.16
CA ARG A 42 -1.48 9.80 -10.71
C ARG A 42 -1.03 10.94 -9.80
N ASP A 43 -0.94 10.71 -8.49
CA ASP A 43 -0.67 11.76 -7.51
C ASP A 43 0.08 11.24 -6.27
N GLU A 44 1.33 11.67 -6.13
CA GLU A 44 2.18 11.41 -4.95
C GLU A 44 1.52 11.85 -3.64
N ARG A 45 0.72 12.92 -3.66
CA ARG A 45 0.06 13.43 -2.44
C ARG A 45 -0.98 12.44 -1.93
N CYS A 46 -1.57 11.64 -2.80
CA CYS A 46 -2.45 10.54 -2.41
C CYS A 46 -1.68 9.43 -1.69
N VAL A 47 -0.46 9.11 -2.16
CA VAL A 47 0.44 8.16 -1.51
C VAL A 47 0.83 8.65 -0.12
N MET A 48 1.30 9.89 -0.02
CA MET A 48 1.67 10.49 1.27
C MET A 48 0.47 10.55 2.22
N ARG A 49 -0.72 10.86 1.70
CA ARG A 49 -1.94 10.85 2.52
C ARG A 49 -2.27 9.46 3.04
N PHE A 50 -2.03 8.42 2.26
CA PHE A 50 -2.23 7.03 2.68
C PHE A 50 -1.22 6.62 3.76
N ILE A 51 0.07 6.89 3.54
CA ILE A 51 1.14 6.56 4.51
C ILE A 51 0.89 7.29 5.84
N CYS A 52 0.58 8.58 5.77
CA CYS A 52 0.37 9.43 6.95
C CYS A 52 -1.11 9.55 7.37
N SER A 53 -1.96 8.58 6.99
CA SER A 53 -3.41 8.69 7.15
C SER A 53 -3.84 8.76 8.62
N ARG A 54 -4.97 9.42 8.88
CA ARG A 54 -5.58 9.55 10.21
C ARG A 54 -7.11 9.42 10.13
N SER A 55 -7.74 8.85 11.15
CA SER A 55 -9.20 8.71 11.27
C SER A 55 -9.87 10.03 11.69
N ASN A 56 -11.22 10.04 11.80
CA ASN A 56 -12.02 11.25 12.07
C ASN A 56 -11.71 11.89 13.43
N ASP A 57 -11.33 11.06 14.39
CA ASP A 57 -10.91 11.42 15.74
C ASP A 57 -9.42 11.80 15.82
N GLY A 58 -8.69 11.80 14.69
CA GLY A 58 -7.27 12.12 14.63
C GLY A 58 -6.34 10.96 14.99
N THR A 59 -6.88 9.76 15.25
CA THR A 59 -6.06 8.54 15.46
C THR A 59 -5.27 8.23 14.20
N ILE A 60 -3.99 7.89 14.35
CA ILE A 60 -3.13 7.53 13.22
C ILE A 60 -3.66 6.23 12.64
N LEU A 61 -3.98 6.24 11.34
CA LEU A 61 -4.27 5.03 10.59
C LEU A 61 -2.92 4.50 10.13
N GLU A 62 -2.45 3.46 10.81
CA GLU A 62 -1.26 2.72 10.39
C GLU A 62 -1.61 1.91 9.13
N SER A 63 -1.71 2.59 7.98
CA SER A 63 -2.15 1.99 6.73
C SER A 63 -1.32 0.77 6.34
N MET A 64 -0.03 0.76 6.71
CA MET A 64 0.84 -0.40 6.54
C MET A 64 0.43 -1.57 7.45
N GLU A 65 0.10 -1.32 8.71
CA GLU A 65 -0.41 -2.35 9.63
C GLU A 65 -1.75 -2.92 9.13
N ILE A 66 -2.60 -2.07 8.53
CA ILE A 66 -3.84 -2.52 7.86
C ILE A 66 -3.51 -3.48 6.71
N LEU A 67 -2.52 -3.14 5.86
CA LEU A 67 -2.09 -4.02 4.77
C LEU A 67 -1.49 -5.34 5.29
N SER A 68 -0.71 -5.32 6.37
CA SER A 68 -0.18 -6.53 7.01
C SER A 68 -1.30 -7.42 7.54
N LYS A 69 -2.28 -6.86 8.26
CA LYS A 69 -3.46 -7.60 8.75
C LYS A 69 -4.28 -8.23 7.62
N ILE A 70 -4.47 -7.49 6.52
CA ILE A 70 -5.15 -8.00 5.33
C ILE A 70 -4.35 -9.15 4.73
N PHE A 71 -3.03 -9.00 4.59
CA PHE A 71 -2.19 -10.06 4.06
C PHE A 71 -2.23 -11.30 4.95
N ASP A 72 -2.10 -11.17 6.25
CA ASP A 72 -2.19 -12.29 7.20
C ASP A 72 -3.50 -13.07 7.05
N HIS A 73 -4.61 -12.36 6.88
CA HIS A 73 -5.92 -12.97 6.69
C HIS A 73 -6.04 -13.67 5.32
N PHE A 74 -5.46 -13.09 4.27
CA PHE A 74 -5.58 -13.56 2.88
C PHE A 74 -4.29 -14.13 2.29
N LYS A 75 -3.35 -14.60 3.11
CA LYS A 75 -2.00 -15.03 2.68
C LYS A 75 -1.95 -16.18 1.67
N ASN A 76 -3.04 -16.94 1.56
CA ASN A 76 -3.19 -18.00 0.56
C ASN A 76 -3.90 -17.53 -0.72
N HIS A 77 -4.33 -16.27 -0.78
CA HIS A 77 -5.06 -15.69 -1.90
C HIS A 77 -4.14 -14.80 -2.73
N VAL A 78 -3.53 -15.40 -3.76
CA VAL A 78 -2.56 -14.74 -4.65
C VAL A 78 -3.06 -13.43 -5.24
N ASP A 79 -4.36 -13.31 -5.50
CA ASP A 79 -4.96 -12.08 -6.02
C ASP A 79 -4.88 -10.90 -5.04
N VAL A 80 -5.07 -11.16 -3.74
CA VAL A 80 -4.97 -10.13 -2.70
C VAL A 80 -3.51 -9.73 -2.54
N ALA A 81 -2.60 -10.70 -2.47
CA ALA A 81 -1.17 -10.45 -2.42
C ALA A 81 -0.69 -9.62 -3.63
N ARG A 82 -1.12 -9.97 -4.86
CA ARG A 82 -0.82 -9.19 -6.07
C ARG A 82 -1.41 -7.77 -5.99
N GLY A 83 -2.61 -7.60 -5.44
CA GLY A 83 -3.21 -6.29 -5.20
C GLY A 83 -2.39 -5.43 -4.26
N ILE A 84 -1.94 -5.99 -3.13
CA ILE A 84 -1.06 -5.31 -2.17
C ILE A 84 0.27 -4.94 -2.86
N MET A 85 0.90 -5.88 -3.56
CA MET A 85 2.16 -5.64 -4.28
C MET A 85 2.04 -4.53 -5.33
N THR A 86 0.93 -4.49 -6.07
CA THR A 86 0.66 -3.44 -7.06
C THR A 86 0.52 -2.07 -6.39
N LEU A 87 -0.15 -2.02 -5.24
CA LEU A 87 -0.27 -0.81 -4.45
C LEU A 87 1.13 -0.34 -3.98
N LEU A 88 1.90 -1.22 -3.35
CA LEU A 88 3.26 -0.90 -2.89
C LEU A 88 4.18 -0.46 -4.05
N GLN A 89 4.03 -1.07 -5.23
CA GLN A 89 4.77 -0.66 -6.42
C GLN A 89 4.42 0.78 -6.83
N SER A 90 3.14 1.12 -6.84
CA SER A 90 2.70 2.49 -7.17
C SER A 90 3.25 3.52 -6.18
N MET A 91 3.35 3.17 -4.90
CA MET A 91 3.98 4.02 -3.87
C MET A 91 5.48 4.18 -4.12
N SER A 92 6.18 3.09 -4.44
CA SER A 92 7.64 3.08 -4.70
C SER A 92 8.08 3.87 -5.94
N SER A 93 7.12 4.32 -6.75
CA SER A 93 7.39 5.17 -7.91
C SER A 93 7.81 6.58 -7.51
N TYR A 94 7.57 6.98 -6.25
CA TYR A 94 7.88 8.30 -5.72
C TYR A 94 8.99 8.21 -4.67
N ASP A 95 9.96 9.11 -4.76
CA ASP A 95 11.13 9.09 -3.87
C ASP A 95 10.77 9.51 -2.45
N ASP A 96 9.92 10.53 -2.28
CA ASP A 96 9.49 10.97 -0.95
C ASP A 96 8.63 9.91 -0.26
N ALA A 97 7.79 9.19 -1.01
CA ALA A 97 7.05 8.06 -0.49
C ALA A 97 7.96 6.93 0.02
N ILE A 98 9.05 6.61 -0.71
CA ILE A 98 10.02 5.61 -0.23
C ILE A 98 10.71 6.10 1.05
N ASN A 99 11.10 7.37 1.10
CA ASN A 99 11.74 7.94 2.29
C ASN A 99 10.78 7.88 3.50
N GLU A 100 9.51 8.23 3.30
CA GLU A 100 8.50 8.15 4.34
C GLU A 100 8.26 6.70 4.76
N MET A 101 8.16 5.77 3.80
CA MET A 101 8.08 4.32 4.07
C MET A 101 9.26 3.85 4.92
N ILE A 102 10.50 4.21 4.58
CA ILE A 102 11.68 3.84 5.38
C ILE A 102 11.60 4.46 6.79
N SER A 103 11.25 5.75 6.89
CA SER A 103 11.22 6.49 8.15
C SER A 103 10.14 5.97 9.12
N THR A 104 8.99 5.56 8.58
CA THR A 104 7.87 4.99 9.34
C THR A 104 8.11 3.53 9.71
N LYS A 105 9.28 2.98 9.36
CA LYS A 105 9.58 1.55 9.43
C LYS A 105 8.47 0.75 8.74
N MET A 106 8.05 1.22 7.57
CA MET A 106 7.23 0.43 6.66
C MET A 106 7.76 -0.99 6.71
N ASP A 107 6.85 -1.88 7.05
CA ASP A 107 7.21 -3.20 7.49
C ASP A 107 7.90 -3.91 6.33
N GLU A 108 9.24 -3.88 6.30
CA GLU A 108 10.02 -4.69 5.37
C GLU A 108 9.54 -6.14 5.47
N ASN A 109 9.06 -6.55 6.66
CA ASN A 109 8.45 -7.85 6.87
C ASN A 109 7.24 -8.07 5.97
N LEU A 110 6.35 -7.11 5.72
CA LEU A 110 5.22 -7.31 4.80
C LEU A 110 5.70 -7.67 3.39
N LEU A 111 6.70 -6.95 2.87
CA LEU A 111 7.26 -7.21 1.55
C LEU A 111 7.95 -8.59 1.50
N TYR A 112 8.75 -8.91 2.53
CA TYR A 112 9.43 -10.19 2.65
C TYR A 112 8.45 -11.35 2.83
N GLU A 113 7.38 -11.18 3.61
CA GLU A 113 6.37 -12.19 3.87
C GLU A 113 5.56 -12.49 2.62
N ILE A 114 5.09 -11.46 1.90
CA ILE A 114 4.40 -11.65 0.61
C ILE A 114 5.30 -12.43 -0.36
N LYS A 115 6.58 -12.03 -0.49
CA LYS A 115 7.54 -12.74 -1.34
C LYS A 115 7.75 -14.19 -0.89
N ARG A 116 7.81 -14.45 0.41
CA ARG A 116 8.02 -15.79 0.97
C ARG A 116 6.83 -16.72 0.70
N TYR A 117 5.61 -16.26 0.94
CA TYR A 117 4.39 -17.07 0.75
C TYR A 117 4.06 -17.31 -0.73
N HIS A 118 4.45 -16.40 -1.62
CA HIS A 118 4.21 -16.50 -3.06
C HIS A 118 5.52 -16.52 -3.85
N SER A 119 6.51 -17.28 -3.37
CA SER A 119 7.85 -17.32 -3.95
C SER A 119 7.91 -17.94 -5.36
N ASP A 120 6.92 -18.76 -5.70
CA ASP A 120 6.70 -19.35 -7.03
C ASP A 120 5.97 -18.40 -8.00
N ASN A 121 5.44 -17.28 -7.50
CA ASN A 121 4.76 -16.30 -8.33
C ASN A 121 5.77 -15.30 -8.92
N GLU A 122 6.02 -15.43 -10.22
CA GLU A 122 6.98 -14.59 -10.96
C GLU A 122 6.62 -13.09 -10.91
N ASP A 123 5.33 -12.75 -11.01
CA ASP A 123 4.89 -11.35 -10.96
C ASP A 123 5.21 -10.71 -9.60
N ILE A 124 4.82 -11.38 -8.51
CA ILE A 124 5.07 -10.92 -7.14
C ILE A 124 6.58 -10.81 -6.91
N SER A 125 7.36 -11.81 -7.35
CA SER A 125 8.81 -11.80 -7.23
C SER A 125 9.43 -10.60 -7.94
N ARG A 126 9.05 -10.35 -9.21
CA ARG A 126 9.53 -9.22 -10.00
C ARG A 126 9.19 -7.87 -9.36
N ILE A 127 7.95 -7.69 -8.90
CA ILE A 127 7.53 -6.45 -8.24
C ILE A 127 8.28 -6.26 -6.92
N SER A 128 8.44 -7.33 -6.13
CA SER A 128 9.15 -7.27 -4.85
C SER A 128 10.61 -6.85 -5.02
N GLU A 129 11.29 -7.36 -6.05
CA GLU A 129 12.69 -7.03 -6.35
C GLU A 129 12.85 -5.59 -6.80
N HIS A 130 11.89 -5.08 -7.58
CA HIS A 130 11.86 -3.68 -7.95
C HIS A 130 11.75 -2.78 -6.70
N ILE A 131 10.78 -3.04 -5.83
CA ILE A 131 10.56 -2.26 -4.61
C ILE A 131 11.80 -2.35 -3.68
N MET A 132 12.31 -3.56 -3.44
CA MET A 132 13.51 -3.76 -2.60
C MET A 132 14.73 -3.02 -3.14
N THR A 133 14.93 -3.00 -4.46
CA THR A 133 16.04 -2.27 -5.08
C THR A 133 15.92 -0.77 -4.83
N ARG A 134 14.70 -0.22 -4.97
CA ARG A 134 14.42 1.19 -4.70
C ARG A 134 14.66 1.56 -3.22
N ILE A 135 14.21 0.72 -2.29
CA ILE A 135 14.47 0.92 -0.85
C ILE A 135 15.99 0.89 -0.56
N ARG A 136 16.71 -0.11 -1.09
CA ARG A 136 18.16 -0.23 -0.89
C ARG A 136 18.91 0.98 -1.43
N GLN A 137 18.56 1.50 -2.61
CA GLN A 137 19.19 2.69 -3.18
C GLN A 137 19.07 3.94 -2.28
N ARG A 138 18.05 4.00 -1.41
CA ARG A 138 17.83 5.11 -0.48
C ARG A 138 18.51 4.89 0.87
N ASN A 139 18.66 3.66 1.34
CA ASN A 139 19.35 3.34 2.60
C ASN A 139 20.88 3.61 2.60
N PHE A 140 21.48 3.91 1.44
CA PHE A 140 22.92 4.24 1.30
C PHE A 140 23.20 5.74 1.11
N ILE A 141 22.20 6.60 1.32
CA ILE A 141 22.32 8.07 1.30
C ILE A 141 22.12 8.57 2.74
#